data_AF-A0A945LMV7-F1
#
_entry.id   AF-A0A945LMV7-F1
#
_cell.length_a   1.000
_cell.length_b   1.000
_cell.length_c   1.000
_cell.angle_alpha   90.00
_cell.angle_beta   90.00
_cell.angle_gamma   90.00
#
_symmetry.space_group_name_H-M   'P 1'
#
loop_
_entity.id
_entity.type
_entity.pdbx_description
1 polymer ?
#
loop_
_entity_poly.entity_id
_entity_poly.type
_entity_poly.pdbx_seq_one_letter_code
_entity_poly.pdbx_strand_id
1 'polypeptide(L)'
;MRNWRKYNKALIPLTPPHIEVDDRDIDKKIIETNSYFARWTSGFDQKDESEFWYVICDTKMQLQDYSRNTRSKIRRANKKLYVKEIDVEFLSDNAYSIYQKAFSRYESLSFPEDRDTFIKDLQDLEGDWQFWGIFLKENDQLVGYSQNKIIDDYCDYSTVKFDPSYLRYYSSYILYYEMNKYYLNQHSFKYVNIGARTLLHKTNTTRYLIEKFGFRKAYCTLHLEYRYTFKLIVKLLYIFKPFFHFLKWNSFFNKIYGVLLHEEIKRTFAFNLIDKLQPIIIIGAARSGTHLIATTIKKNIDCIYLNEINDLWKKRFPFLEIDEIDENIITPNKVKLVRQDFRRLLKGKDSSFLLEKTAANCLRLELVNKVFPNTKFIHILRDGRDVAVSTRRKYKGDIRKISSNRNLENQEGRRFRNFFHEIYHKINNGLTLLMLISNSLRYLRMSLVLLGLRKRDFWGPRFKGFRKLYRNDTLIAVASEQWKYSVNSILDFIAKNPNKDILTLKYEDLITSPNTVIKETMEFILDKNFREEELIHDIKTSGFETWKDVLNEKEVSLVNSRLSDLLKQLDYE
;
A
#
# COMPACT_ATOMS: atom_id res chain seq x y z
N MET A 1 19.28 -17.87 -18.42
CA MET A 1 19.56 -17.34 -17.06
C MET A 1 20.52 -16.13 -17.03
N ARG A 2 20.77 -15.41 -18.14
CA ARG A 2 21.89 -14.45 -18.23
C ARG A 2 21.84 -13.24 -17.26
N ASN A 3 20.70 -12.92 -16.64
CA ASN A 3 20.52 -11.67 -15.88
C ASN A 3 20.26 -11.85 -14.38
N TRP A 4 20.29 -13.08 -13.84
CA TRP A 4 20.00 -13.37 -12.43
C TRP A 4 21.04 -14.31 -11.84
N ARG A 5 21.44 -14.08 -10.59
CA ARG A 5 22.34 -14.98 -9.84
C ARG A 5 21.74 -15.41 -8.51
N LYS A 6 22.14 -16.58 -8.05
CA LYS A 6 21.80 -17.08 -6.72
C LYS A 6 22.83 -16.57 -5.72
N TYR A 7 22.37 -15.89 -4.67
CA TYR A 7 23.21 -15.36 -3.60
C TYR A 7 22.53 -15.62 -2.25
N ASN A 8 23.19 -16.35 -1.35
CA ASN A 8 22.65 -16.72 -0.04
C ASN A 8 21.22 -17.32 -0.09
N LYS A 9 20.99 -18.24 -1.05
CA LYS A 9 19.67 -18.87 -1.33
C LYS A 9 18.55 -17.90 -1.75
N ALA A 10 18.89 -16.64 -2.03
CA ALA A 10 18.02 -15.68 -2.70
C ALA A 10 18.42 -15.55 -4.18
N LEU A 11 17.46 -15.23 -5.04
CA LEU A 11 17.72 -14.86 -6.43
C LEU A 11 17.78 -13.34 -6.52
N ILE A 12 18.86 -12.80 -7.09
CA ILE A 12 19.09 -11.36 -7.25
C ILE A 12 19.52 -11.03 -8.68
N PRO A 13 19.12 -9.86 -9.23
CA PRO A 13 19.52 -9.46 -10.56
C PRO A 13 21.04 -9.22 -10.63
N LEU A 14 21.60 -9.44 -11.82
CA LEU A 14 22.96 -9.06 -12.20
C LEU A 14 23.00 -7.66 -12.84
N THR A 15 21.85 -7.14 -13.25
CA THR A 15 21.74 -5.83 -13.90
C THR A 15 22.00 -4.69 -12.89
N PRO A 16 22.61 -3.58 -13.34
CA PRO A 16 22.70 -2.35 -12.57
C PRO A 16 21.32 -1.87 -12.09
N PRO A 17 21.24 -1.16 -10.95
CA PRO A 17 19.95 -0.78 -10.37
C PRO A 17 19.17 0.23 -11.21
N HIS A 18 19.83 1.00 -12.09
CA HIS A 18 19.18 1.93 -13.03
C HIS A 18 18.57 1.25 -14.26
N ILE A 19 18.83 -0.05 -14.46
CA ILE A 19 18.25 -0.84 -15.54
C ILE A 19 17.08 -1.64 -14.96
N GLU A 20 15.90 -1.48 -15.56
CA GLU A 20 14.71 -2.23 -15.16
C GLU A 20 14.91 -3.74 -15.39
N VAL A 21 14.50 -4.52 -14.39
CA VAL A 21 14.75 -5.96 -14.34
C VAL A 21 13.63 -6.71 -15.06
N ASP A 22 14.00 -7.63 -15.95
CA ASP A 22 13.04 -8.59 -16.51
C ASP A 22 12.67 -9.68 -15.47
N ASP A 23 11.52 -9.46 -14.84
CA ASP A 23 10.92 -10.30 -13.81
C ASP A 23 9.87 -11.30 -14.36
N ARG A 24 9.74 -11.42 -15.69
CA ARG A 24 8.87 -12.44 -16.29
C ARG A 24 9.27 -13.83 -15.79
N ASP A 25 8.25 -14.64 -15.47
CA ASP A 25 8.39 -16.00 -14.96
C ASP A 25 9.28 -16.13 -13.70
N ILE A 26 9.36 -15.10 -12.84
CA ILE A 26 10.21 -15.12 -11.64
C ILE A 26 9.90 -16.31 -10.72
N ASP A 27 8.63 -16.70 -10.60
CA ASP A 27 8.21 -17.88 -9.83
C ASP A 27 8.87 -19.17 -10.33
N LYS A 28 8.96 -19.35 -11.67
CA LYS A 28 9.63 -20.50 -12.27
C LYS A 28 11.14 -20.46 -11.99
N LYS A 29 11.76 -19.28 -12.18
CA LYS A 29 13.20 -19.07 -11.91
C LYS A 29 13.56 -19.38 -10.44
N ILE A 30 12.70 -19.02 -9.49
CA ILE A 30 12.90 -19.35 -8.06
C ILE A 30 12.91 -20.87 -7.84
N ILE A 31 12.00 -21.59 -8.49
CA ILE A 31 11.88 -23.06 -8.38
C ILE A 31 13.09 -23.73 -9.02
N GLU A 32 13.41 -23.39 -10.27
CA GLU A 32 14.53 -23.96 -11.05
C GLU A 32 15.88 -23.77 -10.35
N THR A 33 16.10 -22.60 -9.75
CA THR A 33 17.36 -22.30 -9.04
C THR A 33 17.39 -22.82 -7.61
N ASN A 34 16.32 -23.48 -7.14
CA ASN A 34 16.13 -23.90 -5.75
C ASN A 34 16.44 -22.77 -4.75
N SER A 35 15.86 -21.60 -5.01
CA SER A 35 15.97 -20.40 -4.17
C SER A 35 14.75 -20.28 -3.26
N TYR A 36 14.90 -19.62 -2.11
CA TYR A 36 13.77 -19.38 -1.20
C TYR A 36 12.89 -18.21 -1.66
N PHE A 37 13.51 -17.21 -2.28
CA PHE A 37 12.85 -16.01 -2.79
C PHE A 37 13.71 -15.32 -3.83
N ALA A 38 13.10 -14.44 -4.62
CA ALA A 38 13.77 -13.45 -5.46
C ALA A 38 13.57 -12.06 -4.89
N ARG A 39 14.57 -11.17 -5.00
CA ARG A 39 14.40 -9.73 -4.74
C ARG A 39 15.03 -8.91 -5.85
N TRP A 40 14.39 -7.81 -6.20
CA TRP A 40 14.89 -6.85 -7.19
C TRP A 40 14.36 -5.46 -6.88
N THR A 41 14.80 -4.46 -7.65
CA THR A 41 14.35 -3.08 -7.50
C THR A 41 13.80 -2.54 -8.80
N SER A 42 12.89 -1.57 -8.72
CA SER A 42 12.39 -0.80 -9.87
C SER A 42 12.27 0.67 -9.51
N GLY A 43 12.15 1.53 -10.53
CA GLY A 43 12.07 2.98 -10.38
C GLY A 43 13.29 3.49 -9.63
N PHE A 44 14.46 3.33 -10.23
CA PHE A 44 15.70 3.83 -9.64
C PHE A 44 15.68 5.36 -9.54
N ASP A 45 16.18 5.87 -8.42
CA ASP A 45 16.33 7.30 -8.14
C ASP A 45 15.01 8.10 -8.20
N GLN A 46 13.97 7.56 -7.56
CA GLN A 46 12.69 8.25 -7.37
C GLN A 46 12.86 9.53 -6.54
N LYS A 47 12.06 10.56 -6.87
CA LYS A 47 12.06 11.85 -6.14
C LYS A 47 11.59 11.71 -4.70
N ASP A 48 10.61 10.86 -4.46
CA ASP A 48 10.03 10.66 -3.12
C ASP A 48 10.91 9.71 -2.29
N GLU A 49 11.08 10.06 -1.01
CA GLU A 49 11.79 9.20 -0.09
C GLU A 49 11.08 7.85 0.09
N SER A 50 11.87 6.79 0.19
CA SER A 50 11.36 5.43 0.28
C SER A 50 12.13 4.58 1.29
N GLU A 51 11.53 3.45 1.68
CA GLU A 51 12.14 2.51 2.64
C GLU A 51 13.28 1.67 2.04
N PHE A 52 13.65 1.87 0.78
CA PHE A 52 14.77 1.17 0.17
C PHE A 52 15.51 2.07 -0.81
N TRP A 53 16.85 2.01 -0.79
CA TRP A 53 17.68 2.89 -1.60
C TRP A 53 19.04 2.26 -1.87
N TYR A 54 19.69 2.76 -2.91
CA TYR A 54 21.12 2.61 -3.14
C TYR A 54 21.86 3.83 -2.64
N VAL A 55 23.16 3.71 -2.39
CA VAL A 55 24.00 4.85 -2.00
C VAL A 55 24.98 5.09 -3.12
N ILE A 56 24.84 6.26 -3.75
CA ILE A 56 25.55 6.59 -4.98
C ILE A 56 26.25 7.94 -4.87
N CYS A 57 27.27 8.14 -5.69
CA CYS A 57 27.82 9.47 -5.98
C CYS A 57 27.81 9.66 -7.48
N ASP A 58 27.09 10.70 -7.92
CA ASP A 58 26.84 11.09 -9.30
C ASP A 58 27.32 12.53 -9.56
N THR A 59 27.98 13.13 -8.57
CA THR A 59 28.43 14.52 -8.63
C THR A 59 29.93 14.59 -8.95
N LYS A 60 30.28 15.35 -9.99
CA LYS A 60 31.67 15.64 -10.35
C LYS A 60 32.27 16.65 -9.38
N MET A 61 32.99 16.17 -8.37
CA MET A 61 33.62 17.02 -7.35
C MET A 61 35.10 17.21 -7.62
N GLN A 62 35.56 18.44 -7.49
CA GLN A 62 36.97 18.82 -7.40
C GLN A 62 37.40 18.96 -5.94
N LEU A 63 38.71 19.07 -5.70
CA LEU A 63 39.23 19.17 -4.33
C LEU A 63 38.58 20.33 -3.56
N GLN A 64 38.31 21.46 -4.20
CA GLN A 64 37.68 22.63 -3.58
C GLN A 64 36.23 22.41 -3.13
N ASP A 65 35.50 21.46 -3.71
CA ASP A 65 34.09 21.24 -3.40
C ASP A 65 33.89 20.49 -2.07
N TYR A 66 34.94 19.82 -1.58
CA TYR A 66 34.92 19.17 -0.29
C TYR A 66 35.01 20.16 0.87
N SER A 67 34.46 19.79 2.03
CA SER A 67 34.56 20.58 3.26
C SER A 67 36.02 20.89 3.64
N ARG A 68 36.27 22.01 4.34
CA ARG A 68 37.61 22.40 4.80
C ARG A 68 38.34 21.26 5.52
N ASN A 69 37.63 20.51 6.38
CA ASN A 69 38.18 19.36 7.11
C ASN A 69 38.53 18.20 6.17
N THR A 70 37.61 17.81 5.29
CA THR A 70 37.85 16.75 4.30
C THR A 70 39.05 17.07 3.40
N ARG A 71 39.12 18.30 2.85
CA ARG A 71 40.25 18.78 2.04
C ARG A 71 41.59 18.68 2.79
N SER A 72 41.61 19.07 4.06
CA SER A 72 42.81 18.99 4.90
C SER A 72 43.29 17.54 5.05
N LYS A 73 42.38 16.60 5.29
CA LYS A 73 42.71 15.16 5.43
C LYS A 73 43.20 14.55 4.12
N ILE A 74 42.56 14.87 2.99
CA ILE A 74 43.02 14.43 1.66
C ILE A 74 44.44 14.92 1.40
N ARG A 75 44.72 16.22 1.64
CA ARG A 75 46.07 16.79 1.48
C ARG A 75 47.10 16.13 2.39
N ARG A 76 46.76 15.85 3.65
CA ARG A 76 47.64 15.16 4.60
C ARG A 76 47.90 13.72 4.18
N ALA A 77 46.88 13.02 3.68
CA ALA A 77 47.01 11.68 3.13
C ALA A 77 47.97 11.69 1.93
N ASN A 78 47.77 12.59 0.97
CA ASN A 78 48.60 12.69 -0.24
C ASN A 78 50.08 13.01 0.06
N LYS A 79 50.41 13.55 1.24
CA LYS A 79 51.83 13.72 1.64
C LYS A 79 52.51 12.39 1.98
N LYS A 80 51.76 11.36 2.38
CA LYS A 80 52.28 10.08 2.90
C LYS A 80 51.89 8.88 2.05
N LEU A 81 50.81 9.00 1.30
CA LEU A 81 50.19 7.92 0.53
C LEU A 81 50.03 8.33 -0.92
N TYR A 82 50.05 7.36 -1.81
CA TYR A 82 49.56 7.47 -3.18
C TYR A 82 48.63 6.31 -3.51
N VAL A 83 47.80 6.49 -4.54
CA VAL A 83 46.80 5.51 -4.98
C VAL A 83 47.02 5.28 -6.47
N LYS A 84 47.01 4.01 -6.89
CA LYS A 84 47.12 3.64 -8.30
C LYS A 84 46.29 2.40 -8.60
N GLU A 85 45.95 2.23 -9.87
CA GLU A 85 45.40 0.97 -10.38
C GLU A 85 46.46 -0.14 -10.28
N ILE A 86 46.01 -1.36 -10.00
CA ILE A 86 46.83 -2.57 -9.89
C ILE A 86 46.12 -3.71 -10.63
N ASP A 87 46.86 -4.75 -11.00
CA ASP A 87 46.29 -5.96 -11.58
C ASP A 87 45.86 -6.97 -10.50
N VAL A 88 45.14 -8.00 -10.93
CA VAL A 88 44.59 -9.03 -10.03
C VAL A 88 45.69 -9.93 -9.49
N GLU A 89 46.77 -10.15 -10.25
CA GLU A 89 47.95 -10.91 -9.85
C GLU A 89 48.64 -10.25 -8.66
N PHE A 90 48.96 -8.96 -8.76
CA PHE A 90 49.57 -8.19 -7.69
C PHE A 90 48.70 -8.18 -6.44
N LEU A 91 47.38 -8.02 -6.61
CA LEU A 91 46.45 -8.05 -5.48
C LEU A 91 46.44 -9.42 -4.79
N SER A 92 46.40 -10.51 -5.57
CA SER A 92 46.40 -11.88 -5.07
C SER A 92 47.65 -12.19 -4.24
N ASP A 93 48.80 -11.69 -4.67
CA ASP A 93 50.07 -11.92 -3.97
C ASP A 93 50.22 -11.10 -2.69
N ASN A 94 49.76 -9.85 -2.70
CA ASN A 94 50.13 -8.86 -1.67
C ASN A 94 49.01 -8.51 -0.68
N ALA A 95 47.74 -8.73 -1.02
CA ALA A 95 46.61 -8.17 -0.27
C ALA A 95 46.09 -9.05 0.87
N TYR A 96 46.43 -10.35 0.91
CA TYR A 96 45.86 -11.27 1.91
C TYR A 96 46.14 -10.84 3.35
N SER A 97 47.34 -10.31 3.63
CA SER A 97 47.69 -9.80 4.97
C SER A 97 46.80 -8.62 5.40
N ILE A 98 46.44 -7.75 4.44
CA ILE A 98 45.54 -6.61 4.65
C ILE A 98 44.11 -7.10 4.84
N TYR A 99 43.67 -8.06 4.01
CA TYR A 99 42.38 -8.73 4.14
C TYR A 99 42.23 -9.26 5.56
N GLN A 100 43.15 -10.08 6.05
CA GLN A 100 43.11 -10.66 7.39
C GLN A 100 43.08 -9.58 8.49
N LYS A 101 43.95 -8.57 8.42
CA LYS A 101 43.99 -7.47 9.40
C LYS A 101 42.70 -6.65 9.42
N ALA A 102 42.04 -6.45 8.28
CA ALA A 102 40.80 -5.69 8.20
C ALA A 102 39.67 -6.33 9.04
N PHE A 103 39.65 -7.66 9.20
CA PHE A 103 38.66 -8.37 10.02
C PHE A 103 38.82 -8.12 11.52
N SER A 104 39.99 -7.67 12.01
CA SER A 104 40.17 -7.30 13.42
C SER A 104 39.23 -6.18 13.89
N ARG A 105 38.66 -5.41 12.96
CA ARG A 105 37.71 -4.33 13.23
C ARG A 105 36.23 -4.75 13.08
N TYR A 106 35.95 -5.95 12.59
CA TYR A 106 34.59 -6.43 12.41
C TYR A 106 34.08 -7.13 13.68
N GLU A 107 32.76 -7.13 13.88
CA GLU A 107 32.14 -7.84 15.00
C GLU A 107 32.43 -9.34 14.91
N SER A 108 32.51 -10.02 16.07
CA SER A 108 33.01 -11.38 16.32
C SER A 108 32.32 -12.54 15.56
N LEU A 109 31.42 -12.23 14.62
CA LEU A 109 30.68 -13.18 13.80
C LEU A 109 31.22 -13.31 12.36
N SER A 110 32.25 -12.51 11.99
CA SER A 110 32.88 -12.57 10.67
C SER A 110 34.34 -12.96 10.80
N PHE A 111 34.73 -14.07 10.18
CA PHE A 111 36.11 -14.55 10.14
C PHE A 111 36.64 -14.43 8.70
N PRO A 112 37.92 -14.07 8.52
CA PRO A 112 38.53 -14.09 7.20
C PRO A 112 38.59 -15.53 6.68
N GLU A 113 38.36 -15.71 5.38
CA GLU A 113 38.69 -16.96 4.69
C GLU A 113 40.20 -17.20 4.67
N ASP A 114 40.60 -18.44 4.36
CA ASP A 114 42.00 -18.79 4.16
C ASP A 114 42.57 -18.18 2.88
N ARG A 115 43.90 -18.23 2.74
CA ARG A 115 44.62 -17.58 1.64
C ARG A 115 44.26 -18.15 0.29
N ASP A 116 44.11 -19.46 0.19
CA ASP A 116 43.87 -20.12 -1.10
C ASP A 116 42.45 -19.82 -1.58
N THR A 117 41.47 -19.83 -0.67
CA THR A 117 40.11 -19.39 -0.96
C THR A 117 40.07 -17.92 -1.38
N PHE A 118 40.77 -17.02 -0.68
CA PHE A 118 40.84 -15.60 -1.03
C PHE A 118 41.41 -15.38 -2.45
N ILE A 119 42.48 -16.07 -2.80
CA ILE A 119 43.10 -15.97 -4.14
C ILE A 119 42.18 -16.53 -5.21
N LYS A 120 41.58 -17.69 -4.94
CA LYS A 120 40.63 -18.31 -5.87
C LYS A 120 39.44 -17.40 -6.15
N ASP A 121 38.85 -16.80 -5.11
CA ASP A 121 37.71 -15.90 -5.25
C ASP A 121 38.05 -14.63 -6.05
N LEU A 122 39.30 -14.16 -5.99
CA LEU A 122 39.79 -13.06 -6.84
C LEU A 122 39.91 -13.47 -8.32
N GLN A 123 40.40 -14.69 -8.58
CA GLN A 123 40.59 -15.23 -9.92
C GLN A 123 39.27 -15.63 -10.60
N ASP A 124 38.28 -16.04 -9.81
CA ASP A 124 36.95 -16.45 -10.28
C ASP A 124 35.99 -15.24 -10.51
N LEU A 125 36.48 -14.00 -10.41
CA LEU A 125 35.66 -12.80 -10.63
C LEU A 125 35.22 -12.66 -12.10
N GLU A 126 33.92 -12.85 -12.36
CA GLU A 126 33.34 -12.66 -13.69
C GLU A 126 33.02 -11.18 -14.02
N GLY A 127 33.34 -10.79 -15.27
CA GLY A 127 33.06 -9.47 -15.85
C GLY A 127 34.24 -8.50 -15.76
N ASP A 128 33.98 -7.22 -15.98
CA ASP A 128 35.03 -6.20 -15.92
C ASP A 128 35.25 -5.72 -14.49
N TRP A 129 36.48 -5.91 -14.01
CA TRP A 129 36.92 -5.51 -12.68
C TRP A 129 38.15 -4.63 -12.76
N GLN A 130 38.17 -3.58 -11.95
CA GLN A 130 39.32 -2.73 -11.73
C GLN A 130 39.74 -2.78 -10.27
N PHE A 131 41.05 -2.82 -10.03
CA PHE A 131 41.61 -2.93 -8.70
C PHE A 131 42.46 -1.71 -8.40
N TRP A 132 42.32 -1.18 -7.18
CA TRP A 132 43.07 -0.01 -6.72
C TRP A 132 43.90 -0.37 -5.50
N GLY A 133 45.16 0.02 -5.47
CA GLY A 133 46.05 -0.11 -4.33
C GLY A 133 46.36 1.24 -3.69
N ILE A 134 46.47 1.26 -2.36
CA ILE A 134 46.95 2.41 -1.58
C ILE A 134 48.34 2.06 -1.07
N PHE A 135 49.31 2.93 -1.33
CA PHE A 135 50.71 2.67 -1.05
C PHE A 135 51.30 3.77 -0.18
N LEU A 136 52.22 3.40 0.72
CA LEU A 136 53.09 4.35 1.40
C LEU A 136 54.13 4.90 0.43
N LYS A 137 54.30 6.22 0.40
CA LYS A 137 55.33 6.86 -0.44
C LYS A 137 56.77 6.57 0.01
N GLU A 138 56.95 6.13 1.25
CA GLU A 138 58.27 5.92 1.84
C GLU A 138 58.94 4.63 1.37
N ASN A 139 58.15 3.58 1.12
CA ASN A 139 58.66 2.23 0.87
C ASN A 139 57.77 1.40 -0.08
N ASP A 140 56.81 2.02 -0.77
CA ASP A 140 55.85 1.37 -1.68
C ASP A 140 55.07 0.19 -1.07
N GLN A 141 54.91 0.17 0.26
CA GLN A 141 54.13 -0.85 0.94
C GLN A 141 52.64 -0.66 0.68
N LEU A 142 51.95 -1.72 0.26
CA LEU A 142 50.48 -1.76 0.15
C LEU A 142 49.84 -1.70 1.54
N VAL A 143 48.93 -0.74 1.75
CA VAL A 143 48.25 -0.49 3.03
C VAL A 143 46.73 -0.49 2.94
N GLY A 144 46.19 -0.68 1.75
CA GLY A 144 44.76 -0.86 1.51
C GLY A 144 44.48 -1.10 0.03
N TYR A 145 43.29 -1.59 -0.28
CA TYR A 145 42.89 -1.86 -1.66
C TYR A 145 41.37 -1.72 -1.87
N SER A 146 40.98 -1.59 -3.14
CA SER A 146 39.59 -1.62 -3.61
C SER A 146 39.45 -2.61 -4.76
N GLN A 147 38.33 -3.35 -4.79
CA GLN A 147 37.86 -4.14 -5.93
C GLN A 147 36.59 -3.49 -6.44
N ASN A 148 36.62 -3.03 -7.68
CA ASN A 148 35.54 -2.26 -8.28
C ASN A 148 35.00 -3.00 -9.51
N LYS A 149 33.70 -3.28 -9.53
CA LYS A 149 33.05 -3.90 -10.68
C LYS A 149 32.56 -2.82 -11.63
N ILE A 150 32.91 -2.94 -12.90
CA ILE A 150 32.52 -2.03 -13.98
C ILE A 150 31.41 -2.69 -14.79
N ILE A 151 30.36 -1.92 -15.08
CA ILE A 151 29.28 -2.32 -15.99
C ILE A 151 28.93 -1.09 -16.82
N ASP A 152 29.30 -1.09 -18.10
CA ASP A 152 29.15 0.05 -19.02
C ASP A 152 29.68 1.37 -18.41
N ASP A 153 28.81 2.37 -18.21
CA ASP A 153 29.13 3.68 -17.65
C ASP A 153 28.84 3.79 -16.14
N TYR A 154 28.89 2.67 -15.43
CA TYR A 154 28.59 2.54 -14.01
C TYR A 154 29.66 1.70 -13.28
N CYS A 155 29.97 2.08 -12.03
CA CYS A 155 30.94 1.38 -11.19
C CYS A 155 30.39 1.06 -9.80
N ASP A 156 30.50 -0.22 -9.42
CA ASP A 156 30.27 -0.71 -8.06
C ASP A 156 31.59 -0.77 -7.28
N TYR A 157 31.69 -0.02 -6.19
CA TYR A 157 32.75 -0.19 -5.18
C TYR A 157 32.44 -1.42 -4.32
N SER A 158 32.66 -2.60 -4.90
CA SER A 158 32.24 -3.90 -4.36
C SER A 158 32.93 -4.23 -3.04
N THR A 159 34.26 -4.11 -2.98
CA THR A 159 35.06 -4.49 -1.80
C THR A 159 36.11 -3.43 -1.54
N VAL A 160 36.16 -2.90 -0.31
CA VAL A 160 37.24 -1.99 0.13
C VAL A 160 37.82 -2.49 1.44
N LYS A 161 39.14 -2.64 1.51
CA LYS A 161 39.85 -3.08 2.72
C LYS A 161 41.03 -2.16 3.02
N PHE A 162 41.23 -1.91 4.30
CA PHE A 162 42.32 -1.07 4.81
C PHE A 162 43.05 -1.82 5.91
N ASP A 163 44.38 -1.72 5.94
CA ASP A 163 45.14 -2.11 7.12
C ASP A 163 44.84 -1.08 8.24
N PRO A 164 44.27 -1.51 9.38
CA PRO A 164 43.88 -0.61 10.48
C PRO A 164 45.02 0.29 10.97
N SER A 165 46.27 -0.18 10.88
CA SER A 165 47.48 0.51 11.35
C SER A 165 47.75 1.81 10.60
N TYR A 166 47.24 1.92 9.37
CA TYR A 166 47.48 3.04 8.46
C TYR A 166 46.28 3.99 8.30
N LEU A 167 45.15 3.70 8.97
CA LEU A 167 43.98 4.59 8.97
C LEU A 167 44.29 5.98 9.56
N ARG A 168 45.30 6.08 10.45
CA ARG A 168 45.81 7.35 10.98
C ARG A 168 46.35 8.29 9.90
N TYR A 169 46.75 7.76 8.74
CA TYR A 169 47.20 8.52 7.58
C TYR A 169 46.06 8.87 6.61
N TYR A 170 44.81 8.64 7.02
CA TYR A 170 43.61 8.93 6.23
C TYR A 170 43.58 8.17 4.88
N SER A 171 44.02 6.90 4.88
CA SER A 171 44.02 6.03 3.69
C SER A 171 42.66 5.95 3.00
N SER A 172 41.56 5.90 3.77
CA SER A 172 40.21 5.95 3.19
C SER A 172 39.92 7.26 2.47
N TYR A 173 40.45 8.41 2.94
CA TYR A 173 40.16 9.70 2.31
C TYR A 173 40.80 9.81 0.93
N ILE A 174 42.06 9.41 0.80
CA ILE A 174 42.76 9.50 -0.48
C ILE A 174 42.20 8.48 -1.49
N LEU A 175 41.85 7.27 -1.05
CA LEU A 175 41.27 6.25 -1.94
C LEU A 175 39.95 6.73 -2.56
N TYR A 176 38.97 7.15 -1.74
CA TYR A 176 37.68 7.60 -2.28
C TYR A 176 37.80 8.89 -3.11
N TYR A 177 38.74 9.78 -2.76
CA TYR A 177 38.99 10.97 -3.58
C TYR A 177 39.52 10.60 -4.98
N GLU A 178 40.56 9.76 -5.06
CA GLU A 178 41.16 9.38 -6.34
C GLU A 178 40.21 8.52 -7.18
N MET A 179 39.47 7.57 -6.57
CA MET A 179 38.47 6.78 -7.29
C MET A 179 37.32 7.65 -7.81
N ASN A 180 36.74 8.53 -6.99
CA ASN A 180 35.65 9.40 -7.45
C ASN A 180 36.13 10.32 -8.59
N LYS A 181 37.35 10.87 -8.48
CA LYS A 181 37.96 11.70 -9.51
C LYS A 181 38.17 10.90 -10.81
N TYR A 182 38.65 9.67 -10.72
CA TYR A 182 38.82 8.79 -11.87
C TYR A 182 37.50 8.49 -12.56
N TYR A 183 36.56 7.84 -11.85
CA TYR A 183 35.31 7.37 -12.44
C TYR A 183 34.40 8.52 -12.89
N LEU A 184 34.18 9.53 -12.05
CA LEU A 184 33.19 10.58 -12.33
C LEU A 184 33.77 11.73 -13.14
N ASN A 185 35.00 12.17 -12.87
CA ASN A 185 35.55 13.37 -13.52
C ASN A 185 36.29 13.02 -14.82
N GLN A 186 37.18 12.01 -14.78
CA GLN A 186 38.02 11.66 -15.94
C GLN A 186 37.27 10.78 -16.93
N HIS A 187 36.54 9.77 -16.45
CA HIS A 187 35.84 8.81 -17.30
C HIS A 187 34.32 9.06 -17.44
N SER A 188 33.78 10.07 -16.77
CA SER A 188 32.38 10.50 -16.89
C SER A 188 31.34 9.39 -16.70
N PHE A 189 31.59 8.48 -15.76
CA PHE A 189 30.60 7.49 -15.34
C PHE A 189 29.33 8.20 -14.83
N LYS A 190 28.16 7.61 -15.09
CA LYS A 190 26.86 8.15 -14.62
C LYS A 190 26.85 8.33 -13.11
N TYR A 191 27.33 7.31 -12.40
CA TYR A 191 27.49 7.32 -10.96
C TYR A 191 28.36 6.15 -10.49
N VAL A 192 28.89 6.27 -9.28
CA VAL A 192 29.52 5.17 -8.53
C VAL A 192 28.56 4.72 -7.42
N ASN A 193 28.48 3.42 -7.16
CA ASN A 193 27.59 2.82 -6.18
C ASN A 193 28.37 2.02 -5.12
N ILE A 194 27.94 2.10 -3.87
CA ILE A 194 28.51 1.31 -2.76
C ILE A 194 27.57 0.21 -2.26
N GLY A 195 26.44 0.02 -2.95
CA GLY A 195 25.45 -1.00 -2.66
C GLY A 195 24.13 -0.47 -2.10
N ALA A 196 23.19 -1.41 -1.92
CA ALA A 196 21.87 -1.15 -1.38
C ALA A 196 21.87 -0.96 0.14
N ARG A 197 20.77 -0.39 0.68
CA ARG A 197 20.52 -0.22 2.12
C ARG A 197 20.87 -1.49 2.91
N THR A 198 21.79 -1.37 3.86
CA THR A 198 22.12 -2.45 4.81
C THR A 198 21.02 -2.59 5.85
N LEU A 199 20.50 -3.81 6.06
CA LEU A 199 19.38 -4.06 6.98
C LEU A 199 19.80 -4.63 8.34
N LEU A 200 20.81 -5.49 8.38
CA LEU A 200 21.19 -6.24 9.59
C LEU A 200 22.26 -5.55 10.45
N HIS A 201 23.14 -4.76 9.84
CA HIS A 201 24.21 -4.06 10.53
C HIS A 201 24.23 -2.59 10.11
N LYS A 202 24.56 -1.69 11.05
CA LYS A 202 24.85 -0.30 10.72
C LYS A 202 26.30 -0.21 10.27
N THR A 203 26.54 -0.09 8.96
CA THR A 203 27.87 0.22 8.46
C THR A 203 28.12 1.73 8.60
N ASN A 204 29.11 2.12 9.41
CA ASN A 204 29.50 3.52 9.52
C ASN A 204 30.02 4.08 8.18
N THR A 205 30.42 3.22 7.24
CA THR A 205 30.92 3.57 5.90
C THR A 205 29.92 4.39 5.09
N THR A 206 28.65 3.97 5.04
CA THR A 206 27.61 4.67 4.26
C THR A 206 27.42 6.10 4.73
N ARG A 207 27.28 6.28 6.06
CA ARG A 207 27.16 7.61 6.66
C ARG A 207 28.41 8.46 6.42
N TYR A 208 29.57 7.85 6.57
CA TYR A 208 30.86 8.49 6.33
C TYR A 208 30.98 9.03 4.88
N LEU A 209 30.59 8.23 3.89
CA LEU A 209 30.65 8.62 2.48
C LEU A 209 29.65 9.71 2.12
N ILE A 210 28.43 9.65 2.66
CA ILE A 210 27.42 10.70 2.48
C ILE A 210 27.93 12.02 3.07
N GLU A 211 28.43 12.01 4.30
CA GLU A 211 28.86 13.23 4.99
C GLU A 211 30.17 13.83 4.44
N LYS A 212 31.07 13.02 3.86
CA LYS A 212 32.42 13.47 3.52
C LYS A 212 32.70 13.51 2.02
N PHE A 213 32.03 12.70 1.21
CA PHE A 213 32.33 12.50 -0.21
C PHE A 213 31.17 12.80 -1.16
N GLY A 214 30.11 13.44 -0.67
CA GLY A 214 28.98 13.87 -1.51
C GLY A 214 28.09 12.73 -2.00
N PHE A 215 28.21 11.54 -1.40
CA PHE A 215 27.27 10.45 -1.70
C PHE A 215 25.87 10.83 -1.23
N ARG A 216 24.86 10.29 -1.91
CA ARG A 216 23.45 10.47 -1.59
C ARG A 216 22.71 9.14 -1.69
N LYS A 217 21.49 9.12 -1.18
CA LYS A 217 20.57 8.01 -1.37
C LYS A 217 19.87 8.16 -2.72
N ALA A 218 19.83 7.09 -3.51
CA ALA A 218 18.98 6.96 -4.68
C ALA A 218 17.84 6.00 -4.33
N TYR A 219 16.65 6.57 -4.08
CA TYR A 219 15.50 5.84 -3.58
C TYR A 219 14.88 4.97 -4.68
N CYS A 220 14.39 3.78 -4.32
CA CYS A 220 13.77 2.86 -5.26
C CYS A 220 12.69 1.99 -4.58
N THR A 221 11.95 1.23 -5.39
CA THR A 221 10.97 0.26 -4.90
C THR A 221 11.62 -1.11 -4.75
N LEU A 222 11.52 -1.73 -3.56
CA LEU A 222 11.96 -3.10 -3.36
C LEU A 222 10.84 -4.09 -3.70
N HIS A 223 11.11 -4.98 -4.64
CA HIS A 223 10.29 -6.14 -4.95
C HIS A 223 10.87 -7.40 -4.32
N LEU A 224 9.97 -8.30 -3.94
CA LEU A 224 10.33 -9.51 -3.21
C LEU A 224 9.28 -10.57 -3.48
N GLU A 225 9.63 -11.68 -4.13
CA GLU A 225 8.70 -12.79 -4.37
C GLU A 225 9.23 -14.08 -3.75
N TYR A 226 8.36 -14.81 -3.08
CA TYR A 226 8.72 -15.98 -2.28
C TYR A 226 8.26 -17.24 -2.98
N ARG A 227 9.06 -18.31 -2.87
CA ARG A 227 8.56 -19.66 -3.15
C ARG A 227 7.34 -19.93 -2.25
N TYR A 228 6.29 -20.53 -2.81
CA TYR A 228 4.99 -20.66 -2.13
C TYR A 228 5.06 -21.21 -0.70
N THR A 229 5.81 -22.29 -0.48
CA THR A 229 5.99 -22.89 0.86
C THR A 229 6.71 -21.94 1.82
N PHE A 230 7.74 -21.26 1.34
CA PHE A 230 8.51 -20.30 2.14
C PHE A 230 7.70 -19.03 2.46
N LYS A 231 6.80 -18.62 1.56
CA LYS A 231 5.85 -17.52 1.78
C LYS A 231 4.96 -17.76 3.00
N LEU A 232 4.50 -19.00 3.19
CA LEU A 232 3.69 -19.37 4.37
C LEU A 232 4.51 -19.30 5.65
N ILE A 233 5.76 -19.78 5.61
CA ILE A 233 6.70 -19.69 6.74
C ILE A 233 6.96 -18.23 7.11
N VAL A 234 7.35 -17.39 6.16
CA VAL A 234 7.61 -15.96 6.41
C VAL A 234 6.37 -15.26 6.99
N LYS A 235 5.17 -15.56 6.47
CA LYS A 235 3.92 -14.97 6.99
C LYS A 235 3.69 -15.35 8.46
N LEU A 236 3.98 -16.58 8.85
CA LEU A 236 3.89 -17.05 10.24
C LEU A 236 4.95 -16.37 11.11
N LEU A 237 6.22 -16.40 10.68
CA LEU A 237 7.35 -15.83 11.43
C LEU A 237 7.24 -14.31 11.60
N TYR A 238 6.67 -13.60 10.63
CA TYR A 238 6.50 -12.15 10.68
C TYR A 238 5.63 -11.70 11.85
N ILE A 239 4.64 -12.50 12.27
CA ILE A 239 3.81 -12.23 13.45
C ILE A 239 4.68 -12.14 14.71
N PHE A 240 5.72 -12.97 14.79
CA PHE A 240 6.65 -13.05 15.90
C PHE A 240 7.95 -12.28 15.64
N LYS A 241 7.97 -11.34 14.69
CA LYS A 241 9.17 -10.54 14.38
C LYS A 241 9.89 -9.94 15.62
N PRO A 242 9.19 -9.39 16.64
CA PRO A 242 9.86 -8.87 17.85
C PRO A 242 10.73 -9.90 18.57
N PHE A 243 10.32 -11.17 18.58
CA PHE A 243 11.10 -12.28 19.16
C PHE A 243 12.42 -12.49 18.41
N PHE A 244 12.40 -12.45 17.08
CA PHE A 244 13.61 -12.58 16.25
C PHE A 244 14.54 -11.37 16.38
N HIS A 245 14.01 -10.17 16.65
CA HIS A 245 14.84 -9.01 16.95
C HIS A 245 15.64 -9.20 18.24
N PHE A 246 15.00 -9.76 19.28
CA PHE A 246 15.66 -10.06 20.56
C PHE A 246 16.77 -11.11 20.41
N LEU A 247 16.58 -12.10 19.53
CA LEU A 247 17.54 -13.18 19.29
C LEU A 247 18.60 -12.90 18.20
N LYS A 248 18.78 -11.64 17.78
CA LYS A 248 19.73 -11.26 16.70
C LYS A 248 21.20 -11.60 16.98
N TRP A 249 21.54 -11.92 18.23
CA TRP A 249 22.89 -12.35 18.64
C TRP A 249 23.28 -13.70 18.04
N ASN A 250 22.30 -14.55 17.69
CA ASN A 250 22.53 -15.82 17.02
C ASN A 250 22.49 -15.64 15.49
N SER A 251 23.52 -16.12 14.77
CA SER A 251 23.67 -15.97 13.31
C SER A 251 22.47 -16.50 12.51
N PHE A 252 21.87 -17.62 12.92
CA PHE A 252 20.69 -18.18 12.25
C PHE A 252 19.45 -17.30 12.42
N PHE A 253 19.15 -16.89 13.66
CA PHE A 253 18.01 -16.00 13.93
C PHE A 253 18.21 -14.60 13.33
N ASN A 254 19.44 -14.11 13.25
CA ASN A 254 19.75 -12.84 12.58
C ASN A 254 19.43 -12.90 11.07
N LYS A 255 19.73 -14.02 10.40
CA LYS A 255 19.34 -14.23 8.99
C LYS A 255 17.81 -14.24 8.82
N ILE A 256 17.08 -14.91 9.72
CA ILE A 256 15.61 -14.89 9.72
C ILE A 256 15.10 -13.45 9.89
N TYR A 257 15.65 -12.72 10.87
CA TYR A 257 15.26 -11.33 11.11
C TYR A 257 15.50 -10.45 9.88
N GLY A 258 16.58 -10.67 9.13
CA GLY A 258 16.85 -9.98 7.87
C GLY A 258 15.79 -10.23 6.79
N VAL A 259 15.32 -11.47 6.66
CA VAL A 259 14.19 -11.79 5.76
C VAL A 259 12.90 -11.09 6.23
N LEU A 260 12.66 -11.00 7.53
CA LEU A 260 11.49 -10.30 8.08
C LEU A 260 11.58 -8.77 7.90
N LEU A 261 12.77 -8.19 7.89
CA LEU A 261 12.98 -6.78 7.54
C LEU A 261 12.68 -6.51 6.06
N HIS A 262 13.12 -7.39 5.16
CA HIS A 262 12.74 -7.31 3.75
C HIS A 262 11.22 -7.41 3.57
N GLU A 263 10.55 -8.31 4.28
CA GLU A 263 9.09 -8.42 4.25
C GLU A 263 8.40 -7.16 4.79
N GLU A 264 8.95 -6.52 5.82
CA GLU A 264 8.43 -5.24 6.33
C GLU A 264 8.53 -4.14 5.27
N ILE A 265 9.69 -4.01 4.62
CA ILE A 265 9.92 -3.04 3.55
C ILE A 265 9.02 -3.33 2.34
N LYS A 266 8.90 -4.59 1.91
CA LYS A 266 7.94 -4.98 0.86
C LYS A 266 6.52 -4.52 1.22
N ARG A 267 6.14 -4.70 2.49
CA ARG A 267 4.84 -4.28 2.99
C ARG A 267 4.66 -2.77 3.02
N THR A 268 5.70 -1.95 3.12
CA THR A 268 5.57 -0.48 3.01
C THR A 268 5.40 -0.03 1.56
N PHE A 269 6.07 -0.65 0.59
CA PHE A 269 5.86 -0.34 -0.82
C PHE A 269 4.48 -0.76 -1.34
N ALA A 270 3.90 -1.81 -0.76
CA ALA A 270 2.50 -2.10 -0.97
C ALA A 270 1.58 -0.95 -0.51
N PHE A 271 2.04 -0.02 0.36
CA PHE A 271 1.24 1.10 0.82
C PHE A 271 0.89 2.11 -0.28
N ASN A 272 1.84 2.39 -1.17
CA ASN A 272 1.76 3.46 -2.17
C ASN A 272 0.67 3.24 -3.24
N LEU A 273 0.09 2.04 -3.40
CA LEU A 273 -0.99 1.80 -4.36
C LEU A 273 -2.29 2.53 -3.98
N ILE A 274 -2.64 2.59 -2.69
CA ILE A 274 -3.83 3.34 -2.23
C ILE A 274 -3.62 4.84 -2.40
N ASP A 275 -2.38 5.30 -2.24
CA ASP A 275 -2.03 6.72 -2.34
C ASP A 275 -1.95 7.21 -3.80
N LYS A 276 -1.93 6.29 -4.78
CA LYS A 276 -2.02 6.58 -6.22
C LYS A 276 -3.45 6.60 -6.77
N LEU A 277 -4.43 6.15 -5.99
CA LEU A 277 -5.84 6.14 -6.40
C LEU A 277 -6.51 7.45 -5.97
N GLN A 278 -7.44 7.93 -6.79
CA GLN A 278 -8.43 8.93 -6.40
C GLN A 278 -9.70 8.21 -5.90
N PRO A 279 -9.97 8.19 -4.57
CA PRO A 279 -11.15 7.54 -4.02
C PRO A 279 -12.38 8.42 -4.22
N ILE A 280 -13.44 7.83 -4.74
CA ILE A 280 -14.78 8.41 -4.91
C ILE A 280 -15.72 7.60 -4.03
N ILE A 281 -16.18 8.17 -2.92
CA ILE A 281 -17.04 7.46 -1.98
C ILE A 281 -18.45 8.03 -2.04
N ILE A 282 -19.42 7.18 -2.41
CA ILE A 282 -20.82 7.55 -2.43
C ILE A 282 -21.40 7.40 -1.03
N ILE A 283 -21.86 8.50 -0.46
CA ILE A 283 -22.49 8.56 0.86
C ILE A 283 -23.94 9.05 0.74
N GLY A 284 -24.78 8.62 1.66
CA GLY A 284 -26.21 8.95 1.66
C GLY A 284 -27.00 7.91 2.44
N ALA A 285 -28.20 8.27 2.86
CA ALA A 285 -29.08 7.32 3.52
C ALA A 285 -29.45 6.16 2.59
N ALA A 286 -29.68 4.99 3.18
CA ALA A 286 -30.14 3.83 2.41
C ALA A 286 -31.47 4.18 1.72
N ARG A 287 -31.60 3.79 0.44
CA ARG A 287 -32.74 4.11 -0.45
C ARG A 287 -32.82 5.53 -0.99
N SER A 288 -31.83 6.39 -0.74
CA SER A 288 -31.75 7.74 -1.35
C SER A 288 -31.21 7.77 -2.79
N GLY A 289 -31.13 6.64 -3.50
CA GLY A 289 -30.55 6.60 -4.85
C GLY A 289 -29.03 6.38 -4.92
N THR A 290 -28.37 6.04 -3.82
CA THR A 290 -26.90 5.81 -3.78
C THR A 290 -26.38 4.81 -4.81
N HIS A 291 -27.16 3.78 -5.14
CA HIS A 291 -26.77 2.83 -6.18
C HIS A 291 -26.93 3.41 -7.60
N LEU A 292 -27.94 4.27 -7.82
CA LEU A 292 -28.20 4.87 -9.12
C LEU A 292 -27.03 5.76 -9.54
N ILE A 293 -26.65 6.71 -8.67
CA ILE A 293 -25.53 7.61 -8.95
C ILE A 293 -24.21 6.85 -9.11
N ALA A 294 -23.95 5.83 -8.29
CA ALA A 294 -22.76 4.99 -8.42
C ALA A 294 -22.71 4.26 -9.77
N THR A 295 -23.83 3.68 -10.22
CA THR A 295 -23.89 3.02 -11.53
C THR A 295 -23.74 4.00 -12.69
N THR A 296 -24.25 5.22 -12.54
CA THR A 296 -24.09 6.28 -13.55
C THR A 296 -22.64 6.72 -13.66
N ILE A 297 -21.95 6.98 -12.54
CA ILE A 297 -20.52 7.32 -12.55
C ILE A 297 -19.70 6.20 -13.21
N LYS A 298 -19.94 4.94 -12.82
CA LYS A 298 -19.26 3.78 -13.42
C LYS A 298 -19.40 3.70 -14.94
N LYS A 299 -20.51 4.18 -15.52
CA LYS A 299 -20.70 4.19 -16.98
C LYS A 299 -19.88 5.27 -17.69
N ASN A 300 -19.48 6.32 -16.98
CA ASN A 300 -18.82 7.50 -17.54
C ASN A 300 -17.32 7.57 -17.24
N ILE A 301 -16.79 6.74 -16.33
CA ILE A 301 -15.35 6.64 -16.05
C ILE A 301 -14.88 5.20 -15.90
N ASP A 302 -13.65 4.95 -16.35
CA ASP A 302 -12.92 3.76 -15.95
C ASP A 302 -12.59 3.87 -14.45
N CYS A 303 -13.11 2.92 -13.67
CA CYS A 303 -12.93 2.89 -12.24
C CYS A 303 -13.06 1.48 -11.69
N ILE A 304 -12.37 1.23 -10.57
CA ILE A 304 -12.60 0.05 -9.76
C ILE A 304 -13.87 0.28 -8.93
N TYR A 305 -14.98 -0.37 -9.31
CA TYR A 305 -16.24 -0.28 -8.56
C TYR A 305 -16.37 -1.34 -7.46
N LEU A 306 -16.47 -0.89 -6.21
CA LEU A 306 -16.74 -1.71 -5.03
C LEU A 306 -18.13 -1.39 -4.46
N ASN A 307 -19.07 -2.32 -4.56
CA ASN A 307 -20.45 -2.15 -4.11
C ASN A 307 -20.75 -3.03 -2.89
N GLU A 308 -21.21 -2.41 -1.80
CA GLU A 308 -21.66 -3.04 -0.55
C GLU A 308 -20.62 -3.96 0.09
N ILE A 309 -19.41 -3.43 0.30
CA ILE A 309 -18.28 -4.13 0.96
C ILE A 309 -18.29 -3.95 2.49
N ASN A 310 -19.47 -3.95 3.12
CA ASN A 310 -19.62 -3.65 4.55
C ASN A 310 -18.76 -4.55 5.44
N ASP A 311 -18.66 -5.85 5.09
CA ASP A 311 -17.87 -6.81 5.87
C ASP A 311 -16.36 -6.48 5.84
N LEU A 312 -15.83 -5.91 4.74
CA LEU A 312 -14.44 -5.42 4.65
C LEU A 312 -14.18 -4.29 5.65
N TRP A 313 -15.06 -3.28 5.65
CA TRP A 313 -14.95 -2.13 6.55
C TRP A 313 -15.03 -2.55 8.03
N LYS A 314 -15.85 -3.55 8.35
CA LYS A 314 -16.02 -4.08 9.71
C LYS A 314 -14.99 -5.13 10.11
N LYS A 315 -14.15 -5.60 9.20
CA LYS A 315 -13.19 -6.68 9.44
C LYS A 315 -12.25 -6.43 10.62
N ARG A 316 -11.89 -5.16 10.88
CA ARG A 316 -11.02 -4.75 11.99
C ARG A 316 -11.79 -4.37 13.26
N PHE A 317 -13.10 -4.59 13.26
CA PHE A 317 -14.02 -4.32 14.34
C PHE A 317 -15.02 -5.49 14.50
N PRO A 318 -14.53 -6.75 14.65
CA PRO A 318 -15.38 -7.94 14.56
C PRO A 318 -16.46 -8.00 15.65
N PHE A 319 -16.24 -7.42 16.83
CA PHE A 319 -17.22 -7.46 17.94
C PHE A 319 -18.27 -6.35 17.90
N LEU A 320 -18.22 -5.44 16.92
CA LEU A 320 -19.25 -4.41 16.78
C LEU A 320 -20.51 -4.98 16.13
N GLU A 321 -21.61 -4.94 16.87
CA GLU A 321 -22.91 -5.39 16.39
C GLU A 321 -23.63 -4.34 15.52
N ILE A 322 -23.26 -3.07 15.68
CA ILE A 322 -23.71 -1.92 14.88
C ILE A 322 -22.73 -1.62 13.75
N ASP A 323 -23.17 -0.89 12.73
CA ASP A 323 -22.33 -0.47 11.60
C ASP A 323 -21.62 0.87 11.86
N GLU A 324 -22.10 1.62 12.85
CA GLU A 324 -21.46 2.81 13.38
C GLU A 324 -20.13 2.47 14.06
N ILE A 325 -19.11 3.28 13.79
CA ILE A 325 -17.77 3.12 14.37
C ILE A 325 -17.37 4.44 15.01
N ASP A 326 -17.36 4.45 16.35
CA ASP A 326 -16.96 5.59 17.15
C ASP A 326 -15.52 5.99 16.85
N GLU A 327 -15.23 7.29 16.79
CA GLU A 327 -13.91 7.81 16.48
C GLU A 327 -12.84 7.32 17.48
N ASN A 328 -13.20 7.19 18.76
CA ASN A 328 -12.28 6.83 19.84
C ASN A 328 -11.66 5.44 19.66
N ILE A 329 -12.33 4.54 18.93
CA ILE A 329 -11.83 3.19 18.69
C ILE A 329 -11.07 3.08 17.36
N ILE A 330 -10.94 4.16 16.59
CA ILE A 330 -10.19 4.22 15.31
C ILE A 330 -8.73 4.59 15.60
N THR A 331 -7.90 3.57 15.85
CA THR A 331 -6.47 3.77 16.07
C THR A 331 -5.66 3.78 14.77
N PRO A 332 -4.47 4.43 14.72
CA PRO A 332 -3.60 4.40 13.54
C PRO A 332 -3.26 2.99 13.05
N ASN A 333 -3.09 2.04 13.97
CA ASN A 333 -2.85 0.64 13.62
C ASN A 333 -4.08 -0.01 12.95
N LYS A 334 -5.31 0.28 13.41
CA LYS A 334 -6.52 -0.23 12.75
C LYS A 334 -6.67 0.36 11.35
N VAL A 335 -6.43 1.67 11.18
CA VAL A 335 -6.44 2.32 9.86
C VAL A 335 -5.42 1.65 8.93
N LYS A 336 -4.19 1.43 9.41
CA LYS A 336 -3.14 0.70 8.68
C LYS A 336 -3.61 -0.69 8.23
N LEU A 337 -4.30 -1.43 9.10
CA LEU A 337 -4.82 -2.77 8.80
C LEU A 337 -6.00 -2.76 7.82
N VAL A 338 -6.91 -1.78 7.90
CA VAL A 338 -8.00 -1.61 6.92
C VAL A 338 -7.43 -1.27 5.54
N ARG A 339 -6.46 -0.36 5.46
CA ARG A 339 -5.74 -0.07 4.20
C ARG A 339 -5.07 -1.33 3.62
N GLN A 340 -4.51 -2.21 4.46
CA GLN A 340 -4.00 -3.50 3.99
C GLN A 340 -5.09 -4.43 3.44
N ASP A 341 -6.31 -4.39 3.96
CA ASP A 341 -7.41 -5.20 3.45
C ASP A 341 -7.89 -4.70 2.08
N PHE A 342 -8.02 -3.38 1.90
CA PHE A 342 -8.28 -2.77 0.59
C PHE A 342 -7.22 -3.17 -0.44
N ARG A 343 -5.94 -3.16 -0.08
CA ARG A 343 -4.87 -3.63 -1.00
C ARG A 343 -5.06 -5.05 -1.48
N ARG A 344 -5.42 -5.97 -0.59
CA ARG A 344 -5.66 -7.36 -0.99
C ARG A 344 -6.85 -7.46 -1.94
N LEU A 345 -7.88 -6.65 -1.72
CA LEU A 345 -9.07 -6.60 -2.57
C LEU A 345 -8.81 -5.95 -3.93
N LEU A 346 -7.88 -4.99 -3.99
CA LEU A 346 -7.51 -4.23 -5.19
C LEU A 346 -6.36 -4.87 -5.98
N LYS A 347 -5.74 -5.94 -5.48
CA LYS A 347 -4.61 -6.60 -6.14
C LYS A 347 -5.00 -7.07 -7.55
N GLY A 348 -4.21 -6.67 -8.55
CA GLY A 348 -4.41 -7.05 -9.95
C GLY A 348 -5.52 -6.27 -10.66
N LYS A 349 -6.08 -5.24 -10.01
CA LYS A 349 -6.98 -4.28 -10.65
C LYS A 349 -6.18 -3.03 -11.01
N ASP A 350 -6.42 -2.50 -12.20
CA ASP A 350 -5.76 -1.31 -12.71
C ASP A 350 -6.80 -0.25 -13.06
N SER A 351 -6.69 0.92 -12.43
CA SER A 351 -7.46 2.12 -12.73
C SER A 351 -6.96 3.26 -11.84
N SER A 352 -7.13 4.51 -12.25
CA SER A 352 -6.80 5.69 -11.42
C SER A 352 -7.89 6.00 -10.37
N PHE A 353 -9.12 5.51 -10.57
CA PHE A 353 -10.26 5.83 -9.71
C PHE A 353 -10.76 4.61 -8.94
N LEU A 354 -11.05 4.81 -7.66
CA LEU A 354 -11.73 3.83 -6.81
C LEU A 354 -13.12 4.34 -6.48
N LEU A 355 -14.15 3.77 -7.10
CA LEU A 355 -15.54 4.08 -6.79
C LEU A 355 -16.06 3.10 -5.74
N GLU A 356 -16.39 3.57 -4.55
CA GLU A 356 -16.94 2.73 -3.49
C GLU A 356 -18.31 3.24 -3.04
N LYS A 357 -19.23 2.29 -2.86
CA LYS A 357 -20.54 2.57 -2.31
C LYS A 357 -20.92 1.46 -1.35
N THR A 358 -20.93 1.78 -0.06
CA THR A 358 -21.57 0.96 0.99
C THR A 358 -22.55 1.83 1.74
N ALA A 359 -23.84 1.45 1.79
CA ALA A 359 -24.88 2.31 2.37
C ALA A 359 -24.61 2.65 3.85
N ALA A 360 -23.93 1.77 4.57
CA ALA A 360 -23.60 1.94 5.97
C ALA A 360 -22.31 2.77 6.23
N ASN A 361 -21.67 3.33 5.19
CA ASN A 361 -20.53 4.23 5.37
C ASN A 361 -20.94 5.60 5.91
N CYS A 362 -22.22 5.99 5.76
CA CYS A 362 -22.76 7.18 6.41
C CYS A 362 -22.57 7.19 7.93
N LEU A 363 -22.39 6.02 8.57
CA LEU A 363 -22.21 5.88 10.03
C LEU A 363 -20.74 5.71 10.46
N ARG A 364 -19.78 5.78 9.54
CA ARG A 364 -18.34 5.57 9.85
C ARG A 364 -17.41 6.51 9.07
N LEU A 365 -17.90 7.70 8.73
CA LEU A 365 -17.21 8.63 7.84
C LEU A 365 -15.79 8.98 8.32
N GLU A 366 -15.56 9.09 9.62
CA GLU A 366 -14.22 9.29 10.19
C GLU A 366 -13.25 8.16 9.87
N LEU A 367 -13.71 6.90 9.85
CA LEU A 367 -12.88 5.77 9.45
C LEU A 367 -12.56 5.86 7.95
N VAL A 368 -13.57 6.15 7.12
CA VAL A 368 -13.39 6.28 5.67
C VAL A 368 -12.37 7.38 5.36
N ASN A 369 -12.53 8.55 5.97
CA ASN A 369 -11.64 9.70 5.83
C ASN A 369 -10.20 9.39 6.28
N LYS A 370 -10.02 8.67 7.40
CA LYS A 370 -8.68 8.27 7.86
C LYS A 370 -8.03 7.20 6.97
N VAL A 371 -8.83 6.32 6.34
CA VAL A 371 -8.34 5.29 5.41
C VAL A 371 -7.96 5.91 4.07
N PHE A 372 -8.74 6.88 3.59
CA PHE A 372 -8.58 7.56 2.31
C PHE A 372 -8.63 9.10 2.50
N PRO A 373 -7.51 9.74 2.89
CA PRO A 373 -7.50 11.17 3.22
C PRO A 373 -7.83 12.11 2.06
N ASN A 374 -7.53 11.71 0.83
CA ASN A 374 -7.78 12.43 -0.43
C ASN A 374 -9.12 12.07 -1.09
N THR A 375 -10.08 11.56 -0.33
CA THR A 375 -11.39 11.15 -0.86
C THR A 375 -12.20 12.32 -1.39
N LYS A 376 -12.79 12.15 -2.57
CA LYS A 376 -13.95 12.94 -3.05
C LYS A 376 -15.24 12.24 -2.62
N PHE A 377 -16.06 12.90 -1.82
CA PHE A 377 -17.35 12.36 -1.39
C PHE A 377 -18.47 12.86 -2.30
N ILE A 378 -19.37 11.96 -2.68
CA ILE A 378 -20.61 12.31 -3.37
C ILE A 378 -21.76 11.96 -2.44
N HIS A 379 -22.38 12.98 -1.90
CA HIS A 379 -23.48 12.90 -0.96
C HIS A 379 -24.80 12.99 -1.71
N ILE A 380 -25.60 11.92 -1.69
CA ILE A 380 -26.95 11.95 -2.26
C ILE A 380 -28.02 12.06 -1.16
N LEU A 381 -28.78 13.15 -1.23
CA LEU A 381 -29.94 13.43 -0.40
C LEU A 381 -31.22 13.06 -1.13
N ARG A 382 -32.25 12.71 -0.36
CA ARG A 382 -33.60 12.43 -0.86
C ARG A 382 -34.58 12.73 0.27
N ASP A 383 -35.78 13.19 -0.08
CA ASP A 383 -36.87 13.40 0.86
C ASP A 383 -37.04 12.17 1.78
N GLY A 384 -36.91 12.40 3.09
CA GLY A 384 -36.96 11.37 4.11
C GLY A 384 -38.28 10.61 4.18
N ARG A 385 -39.39 11.25 3.77
CA ARG A 385 -40.73 10.63 3.71
C ARG A 385 -40.75 9.55 2.63
N ASP A 386 -40.22 9.88 1.46
CA ASP A 386 -40.03 8.98 0.32
C ASP A 386 -39.08 7.81 0.63
N VAL A 387 -37.96 8.12 1.30
CA VAL A 387 -37.02 7.11 1.78
C VAL A 387 -37.71 6.16 2.76
N ALA A 388 -38.49 6.67 3.71
CA ALA A 388 -39.19 5.86 4.69
C ALA A 388 -40.16 4.86 4.01
N VAL A 389 -40.91 5.32 3.00
CA VAL A 389 -41.77 4.44 2.19
C VAL A 389 -40.96 3.37 1.46
N SER A 390 -39.87 3.76 0.80
CA SER A 390 -38.99 2.85 0.04
C SER A 390 -38.32 1.80 0.94
N THR A 391 -37.90 2.19 2.13
CA THR A 391 -37.29 1.30 3.14
C THR A 391 -38.34 0.36 3.72
N ARG A 392 -39.55 0.83 4.05
CA ARG A 392 -40.66 -0.02 4.49
C ARG A 392 -40.99 -1.11 3.47
N ARG A 393 -40.98 -0.80 2.16
CA ARG A 393 -41.15 -1.79 1.09
C ARG A 393 -40.07 -2.87 1.12
N LYS A 394 -38.81 -2.52 1.42
CA LYS A 394 -37.71 -3.50 1.60
C LYS A 394 -37.94 -4.43 2.78
N TYR A 395 -38.44 -3.93 3.91
CA TYR A 395 -38.78 -4.77 5.07
C TYR A 395 -39.94 -5.73 4.83
N LYS A 396 -40.93 -5.34 4.01
CA LYS A 396 -42.08 -6.18 3.67
C LYS A 396 -41.76 -7.22 2.59
N GLY A 397 -40.59 -7.11 1.95
CA GLY A 397 -40.19 -7.98 0.85
C GLY A 397 -40.82 -7.51 -0.45
N ASP A 398 -40.07 -6.74 -1.24
CA ASP A 398 -40.46 -6.50 -2.63
C ASP A 398 -40.01 -7.71 -3.46
N ILE A 399 -40.89 -8.70 -3.55
CA ILE A 399 -40.73 -9.95 -4.33
C ILE A 399 -40.44 -9.67 -5.81
N ARG A 400 -40.66 -8.43 -6.28
CA ARG A 400 -40.46 -7.97 -7.67
C ARG A 400 -39.00 -7.93 -8.16
N LYS A 401 -37.99 -8.24 -7.32
CA LYS A 401 -36.59 -8.41 -7.76
C LYS A 401 -36.11 -9.86 -7.91
N ILE A 402 -37.02 -10.84 -7.84
CA ILE A 402 -36.80 -12.17 -8.43
C ILE A 402 -37.46 -12.14 -9.82
N SER A 403 -36.67 -11.77 -10.83
CA SER A 403 -36.92 -11.89 -12.27
C SER A 403 -38.33 -11.55 -12.79
N SER A 404 -38.38 -10.50 -13.60
CA SER A 404 -39.27 -10.46 -14.77
C SER A 404 -39.45 -11.85 -15.39
N ASN A 405 -40.71 -12.33 -15.43
CA ASN A 405 -41.19 -13.50 -16.17
C ASN A 405 -40.35 -14.79 -16.12
N ARG A 406 -40.78 -15.77 -15.30
CA ARG A 406 -41.07 -17.18 -15.67
C ARG A 406 -40.89 -18.17 -14.49
N ASN A 407 -41.94 -18.97 -14.32
CA ASN A 407 -42.09 -20.26 -13.60
C ASN A 407 -41.78 -20.31 -12.10
N LEU A 408 -42.82 -20.68 -11.35
CA LEU A 408 -42.87 -20.87 -9.89
C LEU A 408 -42.21 -22.18 -9.40
N GLU A 409 -41.79 -23.08 -10.30
CA GLU A 409 -41.40 -24.46 -9.98
C GLU A 409 -39.96 -24.64 -9.42
N ASN A 410 -39.26 -23.61 -8.98
CA ASN A 410 -37.93 -23.81 -8.38
C ASN A 410 -37.54 -22.76 -7.34
N GLN A 411 -38.47 -22.38 -6.46
CA GLN A 411 -38.22 -21.38 -5.43
C GLN A 411 -37.13 -21.80 -4.43
N GLU A 412 -37.13 -23.05 -3.98
CA GLU A 412 -36.15 -23.54 -2.99
C GLU A 412 -34.73 -23.58 -3.57
N GLY A 413 -34.56 -24.15 -4.77
CA GLY A 413 -33.27 -24.16 -5.48
C GLY A 413 -32.71 -22.75 -5.74
N ARG A 414 -33.59 -21.76 -6.05
CA ARG A 414 -33.19 -20.35 -6.19
C ARG A 414 -32.77 -19.72 -4.85
N ARG A 415 -33.45 -20.03 -3.74
CA ARG A 415 -33.07 -19.53 -2.39
C ARG A 415 -31.71 -20.05 -1.95
N PHE A 416 -31.46 -21.35 -2.12
CA PHE A 416 -30.15 -21.94 -1.81
C PHE A 416 -29.03 -21.33 -2.67
N ARG A 417 -29.24 -21.17 -3.99
CA ARG A 417 -28.27 -20.49 -4.86
C ARG A 417 -27.98 -19.05 -4.42
N ASN A 418 -29.03 -18.27 -4.12
CA ASN A 418 -28.88 -16.90 -3.64
C ASN A 418 -28.15 -16.83 -2.29
N PHE A 419 -28.41 -17.78 -1.39
CA PHE A 419 -27.72 -17.89 -0.11
C PHE A 419 -26.21 -18.14 -0.29
N PHE A 420 -25.82 -19.13 -1.10
CA PHE A 420 -24.40 -19.39 -1.37
C PHE A 420 -23.73 -18.25 -2.13
N HIS A 421 -24.42 -17.63 -3.08
CA HIS A 421 -23.92 -16.45 -3.78
C HIS A 421 -23.66 -15.28 -2.81
N GLU A 422 -24.58 -15.00 -1.88
CA GLU A 422 -24.40 -13.96 -0.87
C GLU A 422 -23.23 -14.27 0.07
N ILE A 423 -23.07 -15.53 0.49
CA ILE A 423 -21.91 -15.95 1.30
C ILE A 423 -20.61 -15.76 0.51
N TYR A 424 -20.56 -16.23 -0.73
CA TYR A 424 -19.40 -16.11 -1.60
C TYR A 424 -19.02 -14.64 -1.81
N HIS A 425 -20.00 -13.78 -2.12
CA HIS A 425 -19.82 -12.34 -2.22
C HIS A 425 -19.24 -11.74 -0.93
N LYS A 426 -19.76 -12.12 0.24
CA LYS A 426 -19.25 -11.64 1.53
C LYS A 426 -17.82 -12.10 1.82
N ILE A 427 -17.49 -13.36 1.52
CA ILE A 427 -16.13 -13.91 1.68
C ILE A 427 -15.13 -13.15 0.81
N ASN A 428 -15.47 -12.96 -0.47
CA ASN A 428 -14.63 -12.19 -1.39
C ASN A 428 -14.47 -10.72 -0.96
N ASN A 429 -15.48 -10.17 -0.29
CA ASN A 429 -15.49 -8.80 0.22
C ASN A 429 -15.19 -8.68 1.72
N GLY A 430 -14.37 -9.60 2.27
CA GLY A 430 -13.71 -9.39 3.56
C GLY A 430 -14.34 -10.07 4.78
N LEU A 431 -15.39 -10.88 4.62
CA LEU A 431 -15.92 -11.71 5.69
C LEU A 431 -14.85 -12.70 6.20
N THR A 432 -14.67 -12.77 7.51
CA THR A 432 -13.71 -13.69 8.16
C THR A 432 -14.41 -14.67 9.09
N LEU A 433 -13.73 -15.79 9.39
CA LEU A 433 -14.20 -16.76 10.37
C LEU A 433 -14.42 -16.12 11.76
N LEU A 434 -13.55 -15.20 12.17
CA LEU A 434 -13.72 -14.47 13.43
C LEU A 434 -15.00 -13.62 13.43
N MET A 435 -15.37 -13.02 12.31
CA MET A 435 -16.64 -12.28 12.19
C MET A 435 -17.85 -13.21 12.27
N LEU A 436 -17.77 -14.39 11.63
CA LEU A 436 -18.80 -15.42 11.73
C LEU A 436 -19.01 -15.87 13.19
N ILE A 437 -17.93 -16.04 13.94
CA ILE A 437 -17.99 -16.42 15.36
C ILE A 437 -18.53 -15.26 16.21
N SER A 438 -17.93 -14.07 16.10
CA SER A 438 -18.29 -12.91 16.92
C SER A 438 -19.67 -12.33 16.64
N ASN A 439 -20.22 -12.51 15.43
CA ASN A 439 -21.57 -12.08 15.05
C ASN A 439 -22.44 -13.26 14.62
N SER A 440 -22.23 -14.44 15.21
CA SER A 440 -22.91 -15.68 14.83
C SER A 440 -24.43 -15.52 14.79
N LEU A 441 -25.02 -14.87 15.79
CA LEU A 441 -26.46 -14.58 15.83
C LEU A 441 -26.94 -13.72 14.64
N ARG A 442 -26.16 -12.73 14.21
CA ARG A 442 -26.51 -11.88 13.07
C ARG A 442 -26.49 -12.67 11.77
N TYR A 443 -25.40 -13.40 11.52
CA TYR A 443 -25.27 -14.19 10.30
C TYR A 443 -26.28 -15.32 10.26
N LEU A 444 -26.55 -15.99 11.39
CA LEU A 444 -27.60 -17.00 11.48
C LEU A 444 -28.97 -16.41 11.12
N ARG A 445 -29.36 -15.26 11.70
CA ARG A 445 -30.65 -14.61 11.38
C ARG A 445 -30.76 -14.22 9.91
N MET A 446 -29.68 -13.70 9.33
CA MET A 446 -29.61 -13.37 7.90
C MET A 446 -29.76 -14.63 7.04
N SER A 447 -29.06 -15.72 7.39
CA SER A 447 -29.18 -17.03 6.71
C SER A 447 -30.60 -17.56 6.75
N LEU A 448 -31.27 -17.49 7.91
CA LEU A 448 -32.66 -17.91 8.05
C LEU A 448 -33.61 -17.07 7.17
N VAL A 449 -33.35 -15.77 7.00
CA VAL A 449 -34.13 -14.93 6.07
C VAL A 449 -33.88 -15.33 4.61
N LEU A 450 -32.63 -15.52 4.21
CA LEU A 450 -32.26 -15.91 2.84
C LEU A 450 -32.82 -17.28 2.44
N LEU A 451 -32.87 -18.22 3.39
CA LEU A 451 -33.47 -19.55 3.21
C LEU A 451 -35.01 -19.52 3.34
N GLY A 452 -35.60 -18.40 3.75
CA GLY A 452 -37.04 -18.26 3.95
C GLY A 452 -37.59 -18.91 5.23
N LEU A 453 -36.70 -19.34 6.13
CA LEU A 453 -37.02 -19.89 7.46
C LEU A 453 -37.38 -18.79 8.48
N ARG A 454 -37.16 -17.53 8.14
CA ARG A 454 -37.53 -16.36 8.95
C ARG A 454 -38.14 -15.28 8.06
N LYS A 455 -39.29 -14.71 8.49
CA LYS A 455 -40.02 -13.69 7.71
C LYS A 455 -39.19 -12.43 7.42
N ARG A 456 -38.46 -11.91 8.41
CA ARG A 456 -37.64 -10.68 8.27
C ARG A 456 -36.57 -10.53 9.33
N ASP A 457 -35.55 -9.74 9.01
CA ASP A 457 -34.57 -9.20 9.95
C ASP A 457 -34.34 -7.70 9.69
N PHE A 458 -33.56 -7.03 10.53
CA PHE A 458 -33.24 -5.61 10.35
C PHE A 458 -32.48 -5.35 9.03
N TRP A 459 -33.01 -4.44 8.20
CA TRP A 459 -32.47 -4.09 6.90
C TRP A 459 -31.82 -2.70 6.93
N GLY A 460 -30.74 -2.51 6.17
CA GLY A 460 -30.00 -1.25 6.08
C GLY A 460 -28.96 -1.04 7.20
N PRO A 461 -28.38 0.18 7.29
CA PRO A 461 -27.36 0.54 8.28
C PRO A 461 -27.87 0.39 9.73
N ARG A 462 -27.09 -0.30 10.56
CA ARG A 462 -27.38 -0.49 12.00
C ARG A 462 -26.74 0.63 12.81
N PHE A 463 -27.55 1.53 13.34
CA PHE A 463 -27.14 2.64 14.20
C PHE A 463 -27.35 2.32 15.68
N LYS A 464 -26.79 3.13 16.58
CA LYS A 464 -26.98 2.97 18.03
C LYS A 464 -28.47 2.95 18.41
N GLY A 465 -28.90 1.93 19.16
CA GLY A 465 -30.29 1.78 19.60
C GLY A 465 -31.26 1.11 18.62
N PHE A 466 -30.81 0.74 17.41
CA PHE A 466 -31.69 0.19 16.35
C PHE A 466 -32.53 -1.02 16.79
N ARG A 467 -32.03 -1.87 17.70
CA ARG A 467 -32.75 -3.07 18.16
C ARG A 467 -33.97 -2.74 19.00
N LYS A 468 -33.86 -1.76 19.91
CA LYS A 468 -34.98 -1.32 20.77
C LYS A 468 -36.06 -0.71 19.89
N LEU A 469 -35.66 0.16 18.96
CA LEU A 469 -36.54 0.76 17.98
C LEU A 469 -37.25 -0.32 17.13
N TYR A 470 -36.49 -1.24 16.53
CA TYR A 470 -37.06 -2.28 15.65
C TYR A 470 -38.01 -3.25 16.37
N ARG A 471 -37.88 -3.43 17.68
CA ARG A 471 -38.80 -4.26 18.48
C ARG A 471 -40.09 -3.54 18.86
N ASN A 472 -40.00 -2.23 19.09
CA ASN A 472 -41.07 -1.47 19.76
C ASN A 472 -41.85 -0.55 18.83
N ASP A 473 -41.32 -0.24 17.64
CA ASP A 473 -41.91 0.72 16.69
C ASP A 473 -42.40 0.07 15.40
N THR A 474 -43.25 0.80 14.68
CA THR A 474 -43.69 0.43 13.33
C THR A 474 -42.54 0.50 12.34
N LEU A 475 -42.62 -0.26 11.23
CA LEU A 475 -41.56 -0.25 10.21
C LEU A 475 -41.35 1.13 9.57
N ILE A 476 -42.40 1.94 9.46
CA ILE A 476 -42.28 3.29 8.91
C ILE A 476 -41.55 4.23 9.88
N ALA A 477 -41.80 4.09 11.18
CA ALA A 477 -41.07 4.82 12.22
C ALA A 477 -39.58 4.39 12.25
N VAL A 478 -39.31 3.08 12.20
CA VAL A 478 -37.93 2.55 12.11
C VAL A 478 -37.21 3.09 10.87
N ALA A 479 -37.88 3.11 9.72
CA ALA A 479 -37.32 3.62 8.49
C ALA A 479 -37.04 5.13 8.54
N SER A 480 -37.94 5.90 9.16
CA SER A 480 -37.78 7.34 9.35
C SER A 480 -36.56 7.64 10.22
N GLU A 481 -36.45 7.00 11.38
CA GLU A 481 -35.28 7.18 12.26
C GLU A 481 -33.98 6.72 11.61
N GLN A 482 -33.99 5.63 10.82
CA GLN A 482 -32.81 5.20 10.08
C GLN A 482 -32.33 6.27 9.10
N TRP A 483 -33.26 6.90 8.36
CA TRP A 483 -32.91 8.00 7.47
C TRP A 483 -32.37 9.20 8.25
N LYS A 484 -33.07 9.63 9.31
CA LYS A 484 -32.66 10.76 10.16
C LYS A 484 -31.26 10.57 10.72
N TYR A 485 -30.99 9.39 11.26
CA TYR A 485 -29.69 9.06 11.85
C TYR A 485 -28.58 9.08 10.79
N SER A 486 -28.82 8.49 9.63
CA SER A 486 -27.85 8.50 8.52
C SER A 486 -27.55 9.90 8.00
N VAL A 487 -28.57 10.75 7.84
CA VAL A 487 -28.41 12.11 7.32
C VAL A 487 -27.71 12.99 8.35
N ASN A 488 -28.13 12.97 9.62
CA ASN A 488 -27.45 13.72 10.68
C ASN A 488 -25.97 13.33 10.79
N SER A 489 -25.65 12.03 10.74
CA SER A 489 -24.25 11.59 10.78
C SER A 489 -23.40 12.12 9.61
N ILE A 490 -24.01 12.35 8.44
CA ILE A 490 -23.32 12.97 7.29
C ILE A 490 -23.19 14.48 7.50
N LEU A 491 -24.25 15.17 7.92
CA LEU A 491 -24.22 16.61 8.19
C LEU A 491 -23.20 16.96 9.27
N ASP A 492 -23.14 16.17 10.35
CA ASP A 492 -22.15 16.33 11.42
C ASP A 492 -20.71 16.17 10.89
N PHE A 493 -20.50 15.22 9.98
CA PHE A 493 -19.19 15.02 9.36
C PHE A 493 -18.81 16.19 8.44
N ILE A 494 -19.74 16.69 7.62
CA ILE A 494 -19.54 17.86 6.75
C ILE A 494 -19.18 19.08 7.61
N ALA A 495 -19.96 19.34 8.66
CA ALA A 495 -19.73 20.47 9.56
C ALA A 495 -18.38 20.41 10.26
N LYS A 496 -17.93 19.21 10.67
CA LYS A 496 -16.61 19.00 11.28
C LYS A 496 -15.45 19.11 10.29
N ASN A 497 -15.70 18.92 8.99
CA ASN A 497 -14.67 18.82 7.97
C ASN A 497 -14.95 19.78 6.79
N PRO A 498 -14.95 21.11 7.00
CA PRO A 498 -15.35 22.08 5.97
C PRO A 498 -14.42 22.12 4.75
N ASN A 499 -13.17 21.65 4.88
CA ASN A 499 -12.18 21.63 3.81
C ASN A 499 -12.17 20.33 3.00
N LYS A 500 -13.16 19.44 3.19
CA LYS A 500 -13.24 18.18 2.43
C LYS A 500 -13.97 18.38 1.11
N ASP A 501 -13.52 17.68 0.08
CA ASP A 501 -14.17 17.64 -1.22
C ASP A 501 -15.47 16.83 -1.11
N ILE A 502 -16.60 17.54 -0.99
CA ILE A 502 -17.92 16.94 -0.86
C ILE A 502 -18.90 17.62 -1.83
N LEU A 503 -19.43 16.85 -2.77
CA LEU A 503 -20.53 17.29 -3.65
C LEU A 503 -21.85 16.74 -3.11
N THR A 504 -22.82 17.61 -2.79
CA THR A 504 -24.16 17.20 -2.35
C THR A 504 -25.17 17.34 -3.48
N LEU A 505 -25.89 16.26 -3.76
CA LEU A 505 -26.88 16.15 -4.84
C LEU A 505 -28.25 15.80 -4.24
N LYS A 506 -29.33 16.41 -4.73
CA LYS A 506 -30.69 15.93 -4.44
C LYS A 506 -31.08 14.84 -5.45
N TYR A 507 -31.65 13.75 -4.95
CA TYR A 507 -32.17 12.67 -5.77
C TYR A 507 -33.27 13.16 -6.71
N GLU A 508 -34.08 14.10 -6.25
CA GLU A 508 -35.15 14.73 -7.01
C GLU A 508 -34.59 15.45 -8.24
N ASP A 509 -33.48 16.18 -8.10
CA ASP A 509 -32.79 16.85 -9.20
C ASP A 509 -32.17 15.83 -10.17
N LEU A 510 -31.58 14.74 -9.64
CA LEU A 510 -31.01 13.67 -10.45
C LEU A 510 -32.06 12.97 -11.33
N ILE A 511 -33.31 12.89 -10.87
CA ILE A 511 -34.40 12.28 -11.65
C ILE A 511 -35.01 13.27 -12.63
N THR A 512 -35.16 14.55 -12.25
CA THR A 512 -35.81 15.56 -13.09
C THR A 512 -34.87 16.10 -14.17
N SER A 513 -33.60 16.32 -13.84
CA SER A 513 -32.58 16.92 -14.70
C SER A 513 -31.28 16.08 -14.70
N PRO A 514 -31.33 14.81 -15.14
CA PRO A 514 -30.21 13.88 -15.01
C PRO A 514 -28.93 14.36 -15.70
N ASN A 515 -29.01 14.90 -16.93
CA ASN A 515 -27.84 15.36 -17.67
C ASN A 515 -27.04 16.43 -16.90
N THR A 516 -27.74 17.42 -16.34
CA THR A 516 -27.15 18.53 -15.59
C THR A 516 -26.46 18.03 -14.32
N VAL A 517 -27.13 17.18 -13.54
CA VAL A 517 -26.58 16.65 -12.28
C VAL A 517 -25.40 15.71 -12.55
N ILE A 518 -25.47 14.88 -13.60
CA ILE A 518 -24.36 14.00 -13.97
C ILE A 518 -23.16 14.82 -14.44
N LYS A 519 -23.39 15.86 -15.23
CA LYS A 519 -22.33 16.77 -15.66
C LYS A 519 -21.60 17.36 -14.47
N GLU A 520 -22.32 17.98 -13.54
CA GLU A 520 -21.75 18.55 -12.31
C GLU A 520 -20.96 17.50 -11.52
N THR A 521 -21.50 16.28 -11.41
CA THR A 521 -20.83 15.16 -10.75
C THR A 521 -19.52 14.78 -11.44
N MET A 522 -19.50 14.74 -12.77
CA MET A 522 -18.31 14.39 -13.54
C MET A 522 -17.25 15.48 -13.49
N GLU A 523 -17.67 16.75 -13.57
CA GLU A 523 -16.79 17.91 -13.43
C GLU A 523 -16.12 17.91 -12.05
N PHE A 524 -16.87 17.63 -10.98
CA PHE A 524 -16.33 17.47 -9.63
C PHE A 524 -15.36 16.29 -9.49
N ILE A 525 -15.62 15.15 -10.13
CA ILE A 525 -14.72 13.98 -10.06
C ILE A 525 -13.41 14.24 -10.80
N LEU A 526 -13.50 14.77 -12.02
CA LEU A 526 -12.39 14.81 -12.98
C LEU A 526 -11.67 16.16 -13.05
N ASP A 527 -12.17 17.18 -12.35
CA ASP A 527 -11.65 18.56 -12.33
C ASP A 527 -11.51 19.14 -13.76
N LYS A 528 -12.50 18.86 -14.63
CA LYS A 528 -12.54 19.23 -16.04
C LYS A 528 -13.97 19.53 -16.47
N ASN A 529 -14.14 20.42 -17.45
CA ASN A 529 -15.44 20.73 -18.03
C ASN A 529 -15.92 19.61 -18.98
N PHE A 530 -17.22 19.31 -18.93
CA PHE A 530 -17.86 18.31 -19.80
C PHE A 530 -19.00 18.92 -20.62
N ARG A 531 -19.23 18.36 -21.81
CA ARG A 531 -20.45 18.61 -22.58
C ARG A 531 -21.52 17.61 -22.16
N GLU A 532 -22.77 18.06 -22.02
CA GLU A 532 -23.87 17.19 -21.55
C GLU A 532 -24.12 16.00 -22.49
N GLU A 533 -23.92 16.21 -23.80
CA GLU A 533 -24.14 15.21 -24.86
C GLU A 533 -23.17 14.01 -24.80
N GLU A 534 -22.07 14.13 -24.07
CA GLU A 534 -21.05 13.08 -23.91
C GLU A 534 -21.38 12.10 -22.77
N LEU A 535 -22.41 12.39 -21.97
CA LEU A 535 -22.71 11.68 -20.72
C LEU A 535 -23.75 10.58 -20.92
N ILE A 536 -23.47 9.40 -20.37
CA ILE A 536 -24.27 8.18 -20.56
C ILE A 536 -25.08 7.88 -19.30
N HIS A 537 -26.42 7.80 -19.42
CA HIS A 537 -27.29 7.32 -18.36
C HIS A 537 -28.57 6.62 -18.85
N ASP A 538 -29.17 5.80 -17.99
CA ASP A 538 -30.45 5.10 -18.18
C ASP A 538 -31.48 5.46 -17.10
N ILE A 539 -31.32 6.65 -16.50
CA ILE A 539 -32.20 7.18 -15.47
C ILE A 539 -33.60 7.40 -16.07
N LYS A 540 -34.60 6.75 -15.45
CA LYS A 540 -36.01 7.04 -15.73
C LYS A 540 -36.39 8.35 -15.04
N THR A 541 -37.11 9.22 -15.74
CA THR A 541 -37.52 10.54 -15.24
C THR A 541 -38.99 10.58 -14.79
N SER A 542 -39.77 9.52 -15.05
CA SER A 542 -41.21 9.46 -14.76
C SER A 542 -41.66 8.11 -14.21
N GLY A 543 -42.88 8.07 -13.66
CA GLY A 543 -43.53 6.84 -13.18
C GLY A 543 -43.14 6.43 -11.74
N PHE A 544 -42.74 7.40 -10.91
CA PHE A 544 -42.42 7.16 -9.50
C PHE A 544 -43.61 7.54 -8.61
N GLU A 545 -44.04 6.59 -7.78
CA GLU A 545 -44.93 6.90 -6.65
C GLU A 545 -44.14 7.64 -5.57
N THR A 546 -44.74 8.68 -5.02
CA THR A 546 -44.22 9.47 -3.91
C THR A 546 -44.84 9.02 -2.59
N TRP A 547 -44.34 9.55 -1.48
CA TRP A 547 -44.91 9.30 -0.16
C TRP A 547 -46.38 9.75 -0.07
N LYS A 548 -46.80 10.77 -0.83
CA LYS A 548 -48.18 11.27 -0.86
C LYS A 548 -49.16 10.22 -1.38
N ASP A 549 -48.71 9.36 -2.29
CA ASP A 549 -49.53 8.31 -2.90
C ASP A 549 -49.68 7.08 -1.99
N VAL A 550 -48.87 6.97 -0.93
CA VAL A 550 -48.63 5.71 -0.21
C VAL A 550 -48.88 5.79 1.29
N LEU A 551 -48.71 6.96 1.91
CA LEU A 551 -48.91 7.16 3.34
C LEU A 551 -50.32 7.67 3.62
N ASN A 552 -50.97 7.11 4.64
CA ASN A 552 -52.20 7.68 5.18
C ASN A 552 -51.90 8.80 6.19
N GLU A 553 -52.90 9.59 6.58
CA GLU A 553 -52.75 10.75 7.47
C GLU A 553 -52.04 10.43 8.80
N LYS A 554 -52.35 9.28 9.41
CA LYS A 554 -51.70 8.85 10.67
C LYS A 554 -50.22 8.56 10.47
N GLU A 555 -49.87 7.92 9.35
CA GLU A 555 -48.48 7.64 9.00
C GLU A 555 -47.73 8.91 8.62
N VAL A 556 -48.36 9.85 7.91
CA VAL A 556 -47.78 11.17 7.60
C VAL A 556 -47.48 11.92 8.89
N SER A 557 -48.42 11.98 9.84
CA SER A 557 -48.21 12.62 11.15
C SER A 557 -47.07 11.95 11.94
N LEU A 558 -46.99 10.61 11.92
CA LEU A 558 -45.92 9.87 12.57
C LEU A 558 -44.54 10.11 11.94
N VAL A 559 -44.45 10.19 10.61
CA VAL A 559 -43.19 10.48 9.91
C VAL A 559 -42.78 11.93 10.15
N ASN A 560 -43.71 12.87 10.02
CA ASN A 560 -43.43 14.29 10.24
C ASN A 560 -43.03 14.60 11.69
N SER A 561 -43.62 13.94 12.68
CA SER A 561 -43.21 14.13 14.09
C SER A 561 -41.76 13.70 14.36
N ARG A 562 -41.18 12.85 13.51
CA ARG A 562 -39.78 12.41 13.61
C ARG A 562 -38.85 13.22 12.73
N LEU A 563 -39.29 13.60 11.53
CA LEU A 563 -38.43 14.12 10.45
C LEU A 563 -38.58 15.61 10.17
N SER A 564 -39.68 16.27 10.58
CA SER A 564 -40.03 17.62 10.14
C SER A 564 -38.93 18.66 10.31
N ASP A 565 -38.25 18.69 11.46
CA ASP A 565 -37.16 19.65 11.69
C ASP A 565 -36.02 19.47 10.69
N LEU A 566 -35.62 18.22 10.43
CA LEU A 566 -34.54 17.91 9.50
C LEU A 566 -34.96 18.09 8.04
N LEU A 567 -36.23 17.83 7.70
CA LEU A 567 -36.77 18.09 6.37
C LEU A 567 -36.75 19.60 6.07
N LYS A 568 -37.19 20.43 7.02
CA LYS A 568 -37.11 21.90 6.91
C LYS A 568 -35.67 22.38 6.76
N GLN A 569 -34.73 21.82 7.52
CA GLN A 569 -33.31 22.16 7.40
C GLN A 569 -32.72 21.84 6.02
N LEU A 570 -33.29 20.87 5.30
CA LEU A 570 -32.81 20.37 4.01
C LEU A 570 -33.63 20.88 2.82
N ASP A 571 -34.50 21.87 3.05
CA ASP A 571 -35.43 22.45 2.07
C ASP A 571 -36.34 21.39 1.42
N TYR A 572 -36.89 20.51 2.25
CA TYR A 572 -37.99 19.61 1.90
C TYR A 572 -39.25 20.04 2.66
N GLU A 573 -40.15 20.77 1.98
CA GLU A 573 -41.44 21.20 2.52
C GLU A 573 -42.47 20.07 2.59
#